data_AF-A0A840D4K3-F1
#
_entry.id   AF-A0A840D4K3-F1
#
_cell.length_a   1.000
_cell.length_b   1.000
_cell.length_c   1.000
_cell.angle_alpha   90.00
_cell.angle_beta   90.00
_cell.angle_gamma   90.00
#
_symmetry.space_group_name_H-M   'P 1'
#
loop_
_entity.id
_entity.type
_entity.pdbx_description
1 polymer ?
#
loop_
_entity_poly.entity_id
_entity_poly.type
_entity_poly.pdbx_seq_one_letter_code
_entity_poly.pdbx_strand_id
1 'polypeptide(L)'
;MKTIGIFIIILLLSSQLRGQENNQLESMIKVSLNSYVGKLKESSNSTYPYFSIDNYPPHFKFEDTIQGIPINYINLQNRSACEKELKKGVGVISLTRLQLEKTSLKITFAMYNAKIEGKNHLHMAVVESTTFVYIYSCEKESWILQETKYGGV
;
A
#
# COMPACT_ATOMS: atom_id res chain seq x y z
N MET A 1 -15.31 36.80 -23.82
CA MET A 1 -14.40 36.35 -22.74
C MET A 1 -15.01 35.33 -21.79
N LYS A 2 -16.29 35.45 -21.37
CA LYS A 2 -16.95 34.48 -20.47
C LYS A 2 -17.01 33.04 -21.03
N THR A 3 -17.20 32.89 -22.34
CA THR A 3 -17.31 31.60 -23.03
C THR A 3 -16.00 30.80 -23.04
N ILE A 4 -14.85 31.48 -23.16
CA ILE A 4 -13.52 30.84 -23.18
C ILE A 4 -13.19 30.26 -21.80
N GLY A 5 -13.56 30.95 -20.72
CA GLY A 5 -13.36 30.45 -19.35
C GLY A 5 -14.12 29.15 -19.05
N ILE A 6 -15.35 29.02 -19.59
CA ILE A 6 -16.15 27.79 -19.44
C ILE A 6 -15.47 26.60 -20.13
N PHE A 7 -14.91 26.80 -21.33
CA PHE A 7 -14.16 25.75 -22.04
C PHE A 7 -12.91 25.29 -21.28
N ILE A 8 -12.16 26.23 -20.68
CA ILE A 8 -10.98 25.90 -19.86
C ILE A 8 -11.38 25.09 -18.62
N ILE A 9 -12.48 25.46 -17.96
CA ILE A 9 -12.98 24.74 -16.79
C ILE A 9 -13.43 23.32 -17.17
N ILE A 10 -14.15 23.15 -18.28
CA ILE A 10 -14.57 21.82 -18.78
C ILE A 10 -13.35 20.96 -19.13
N LEU A 11 -12.33 21.54 -19.78
CA LEU A 11 -11.08 20.85 -20.08
C LEU A 11 -10.36 20.37 -18.81
N LEU A 12 -10.25 21.23 -17.80
CA LEU A 12 -9.63 20.88 -16.51
C LEU A 12 -10.42 19.81 -15.74
N LEU A 13 -11.75 19.84 -15.81
CA LEU A 13 -12.59 18.79 -15.21
C LEU A 13 -12.43 17.47 -15.95
N SER A 14 -12.35 17.49 -17.28
CA SER A 14 -12.17 16.28 -18.08
C SER A 14 -10.80 15.60 -17.86
N SER A 15 -9.74 16.38 -17.62
CA SER A 15 -8.42 15.84 -17.30
C SER A 15 -8.36 15.25 -15.90
N GLN A 16 -9.06 15.83 -14.93
CA GLN A 16 -9.22 15.24 -13.59
C GLN A 16 -10.01 13.93 -13.63
N LEU A 17 -11.08 13.86 -14.43
CA LEU A 17 -11.89 12.64 -14.60
C LEU A 17 -11.10 11.51 -15.28
N ARG A 18 -10.33 11.80 -16.33
CA ARG A 18 -9.44 10.81 -16.97
C ARG A 18 -8.34 10.30 -16.03
N GLY A 19 -7.83 11.16 -15.14
CA GLY A 19 -6.86 10.76 -14.11
C GLY A 19 -7.44 9.80 -13.06
N GLN A 20 -8.74 9.90 -12.78
CA GLN A 20 -9.44 8.97 -11.88
C GLN A 20 -9.77 7.62 -12.53
N GLU A 21 -10.15 7.59 -13.82
CA GLU A 21 -10.43 6.33 -14.54
C GLU A 21 -9.16 5.46 -14.72
N ASN A 22 -7.97 6.08 -14.77
CA ASN A 22 -6.68 5.41 -14.95
C ASN A 22 -5.78 5.51 -13.70
N ASN A 23 -6.29 5.16 -12.52
CA ASN A 23 -5.46 5.10 -11.31
C ASN A 23 -4.51 3.89 -11.33
N GLN A 24 -3.52 3.92 -12.22
CA GLN A 24 -2.51 2.87 -12.38
C GLN A 24 -1.78 2.62 -11.06
N LEU A 25 -1.57 3.66 -10.24
CA LEU A 25 -0.94 3.55 -8.94
C LEU A 25 -1.73 2.65 -7.98
N GLU A 26 -3.04 2.84 -7.86
CA GLU A 26 -3.89 1.99 -7.03
C GLU A 26 -3.85 0.53 -7.51
N SER A 27 -3.94 0.32 -8.83
CA SER A 27 -3.82 -1.01 -9.43
C SER A 27 -2.48 -1.68 -9.09
N MET A 28 -1.36 -0.96 -9.25
CA MET A 28 -0.03 -1.45 -8.91
C MET A 28 0.09 -1.81 -7.43
N ILE A 29 -0.42 -0.96 -6.52
CA ILE A 29 -0.45 -1.23 -5.08
C ILE A 29 -1.25 -2.51 -4.79
N LYS A 30 -2.44 -2.65 -5.38
CA LYS A 30 -3.31 -3.83 -5.20
C LYS A 30 -2.69 -5.11 -5.73
N VAL A 31 -2.09 -5.08 -6.92
CA VAL A 31 -1.40 -6.23 -7.51
C VAL A 31 -0.19 -6.64 -6.66
N SER A 32 0.64 -5.67 -6.26
CA SER A 32 1.79 -5.91 -5.39
C SER A 32 1.38 -6.46 -4.02
N LEU A 33 0.32 -5.92 -3.41
CA LEU A 33 -0.20 -6.38 -2.13
C LEU A 33 -0.74 -7.82 -2.23
N ASN A 34 -1.50 -8.13 -3.28
CA ASN A 34 -2.00 -9.48 -3.54
C ASN A 34 -0.85 -10.48 -3.69
N SER A 35 0.18 -10.14 -4.48
CA SER A 35 1.37 -10.97 -4.65
C SER A 35 2.10 -11.18 -3.32
N TYR A 36 2.27 -10.13 -2.53
CA TYR A 36 2.95 -10.21 -1.23
C TYR A 36 2.18 -11.10 -0.23
N VAL A 37 0.86 -10.90 -0.10
CA VAL A 37 0.01 -11.72 0.78
C VAL A 37 -0.06 -13.16 0.31
N GLY A 38 -0.09 -13.40 -1.01
CA GLY A 38 -0.03 -14.75 -1.58
C GLY A 38 1.23 -15.50 -1.14
N LYS A 39 2.39 -14.85 -1.22
CA LYS A 39 3.66 -15.41 -0.74
C LYS A 39 3.63 -15.71 0.78
N LEU A 40 3.10 -14.79 1.58
CA LEU A 40 2.99 -14.98 3.04
C LEU A 40 2.09 -16.17 3.41
N LYS A 41 1.02 -16.38 2.64
CA LYS A 41 0.09 -17.49 2.83
C LYS A 41 0.74 -18.84 2.51
N GLU A 42 1.63 -18.88 1.52
CA GLU A 42 2.40 -20.08 1.19
C GLU A 42 3.48 -20.40 2.23
N SER A 43 4.05 -19.37 2.88
CA SER A 43 5.16 -19.53 3.83
C SER A 43 4.76 -19.74 5.29
N SER A 44 3.51 -19.43 5.68
CA SER A 44 3.08 -19.45 7.09
C SER A 44 1.81 -20.27 7.34
N ASN A 45 1.79 -21.00 8.47
CA ASN A 45 0.64 -21.76 8.98
C ASN A 45 -0.20 -20.96 10.00
N SER A 46 0.04 -19.65 10.17
CA SER A 46 -0.43 -18.87 11.33
C SER A 46 -1.28 -17.64 10.99
N THR A 47 -2.05 -17.25 12.00
CA THR A 47 -3.04 -16.18 12.11
C THR A 47 -2.85 -14.99 11.17
N TYR A 48 -3.91 -14.67 10.43
CA TYR A 48 -3.96 -13.56 9.48
C TYR A 48 -3.54 -12.23 10.12
N PRO A 49 -2.55 -11.52 9.56
CA PRO A 49 -2.04 -10.28 10.12
C PRO A 49 -3.05 -9.13 9.99
N TYR A 50 -2.87 -8.10 10.80
CA TYR A 50 -3.53 -6.81 10.59
C TYR A 50 -2.92 -6.11 9.38
N PHE A 51 -3.70 -5.30 8.68
CA PHE A 51 -3.23 -4.46 7.58
C PHE A 51 -3.20 -3.01 8.05
N SER A 52 -2.02 -2.42 8.06
CA SER A 52 -1.89 -0.99 8.32
C SER A 52 -2.51 -0.21 7.17
N ILE A 53 -3.33 0.80 7.52
CA ILE A 53 -3.86 1.77 6.54
C ILE A 53 -2.94 2.97 6.36
N ASP A 54 -1.78 2.97 7.03
CA ASP A 54 -0.82 4.06 6.99
C ASP A 54 -0.07 4.08 5.64
N ASN A 55 0.35 5.27 5.21
CA ASN A 55 1.16 5.51 4.00
C ASN A 55 0.52 5.19 2.64
N TYR A 56 -0.77 4.81 2.60
CA TYR A 56 -1.50 4.69 1.33
C TYR A 56 -1.80 6.07 0.73
N PRO A 57 -1.93 6.16 -0.61
CA PRO A 57 -2.39 7.38 -1.26
C PRO A 57 -3.75 7.84 -0.71
N PRO A 58 -4.03 9.15 -0.68
CA PRO A 58 -5.37 9.65 -0.34
C PRO A 58 -6.44 9.00 -1.21
N HIS A 59 -7.57 8.66 -0.60
CA HIS A 59 -8.71 8.00 -1.26
C HIS A 59 -8.44 6.59 -1.82
N PHE A 60 -7.34 5.94 -1.41
CA PHE A 60 -7.13 4.52 -1.72
C PHE A 60 -8.32 3.68 -1.24
N LYS A 61 -8.92 2.90 -2.16
CA LYS A 61 -10.04 2.01 -1.84
C LYS A 61 -9.51 0.66 -1.41
N PHE A 62 -9.56 0.43 -0.10
CA PHE A 62 -9.28 -0.88 0.45
C PHE A 62 -10.38 -1.88 0.06
N GLU A 63 -9.96 -3.12 -0.20
CA GLU A 63 -10.86 -4.24 -0.49
C GLU A 63 -11.15 -4.99 0.80
N ASP A 64 -12.35 -5.54 0.98
CA ASP A 64 -12.71 -6.28 2.20
C ASP A 64 -11.92 -7.59 2.38
N THR A 65 -11.36 -8.10 1.28
CA THR A 65 -10.57 -9.34 1.24
C THR A 65 -9.37 -9.21 0.33
N ILE A 66 -8.24 -9.82 0.70
CA ILE A 66 -7.07 -10.01 -0.18
C ILE A 66 -6.72 -11.50 -0.17
N GLN A 67 -6.58 -12.12 -1.35
CA GLN A 67 -6.29 -13.57 -1.46
C GLN A 67 -7.28 -14.48 -0.70
N GLY A 68 -8.54 -14.04 -0.60
CA GLY A 68 -9.62 -14.73 0.14
C GLY A 68 -9.54 -14.58 1.66
N ILE A 69 -8.66 -13.73 2.17
CA ILE A 69 -8.47 -13.47 3.60
C ILE A 69 -9.21 -12.19 3.97
N PRO A 70 -10.14 -12.22 4.95
CA PRO A 70 -10.75 -11.01 5.51
C PRO A 70 -9.69 -10.10 6.12
N ILE A 71 -9.77 -8.81 5.83
CA ILE A 71 -8.77 -7.86 6.30
C ILE A 71 -9.21 -7.20 7.60
N ASN A 72 -8.36 -7.30 8.61
CA ASN A 72 -8.47 -6.49 9.82
C ASN A 72 -7.54 -5.30 9.70
N TYR A 73 -8.09 -4.09 9.62
CA TYR A 73 -7.28 -2.88 9.52
C TYR A 73 -6.77 -2.40 10.88
N ILE A 74 -5.57 -1.82 10.87
CA ILE A 74 -5.00 -1.12 12.02
C ILE A 74 -4.46 0.24 11.57
N ASN A 75 -4.61 1.27 12.40
CA ASN A 75 -4.03 2.58 12.16
C ASN A 75 -2.92 2.81 13.19
N LEU A 76 -1.66 2.63 12.79
CA LEU A 76 -0.52 2.73 13.70
C LEU A 76 -0.20 4.18 14.07
N GLN A 77 -0.66 5.15 13.27
CA GLN A 77 -0.58 6.57 13.61
C GLN A 77 -1.57 6.94 14.73
N ASN A 78 -2.76 6.33 14.76
CA ASN A 78 -3.76 6.49 15.82
C ASN A 78 -3.63 5.38 16.89
N ARG A 79 -2.54 5.46 17.67
CA ARG A 79 -2.18 4.42 18.66
C ARG A 79 -3.22 4.18 19.75
N SER A 80 -3.97 5.21 20.15
CA SER A 80 -5.00 5.05 21.18
C SER A 80 -6.15 4.16 20.71
N ALA A 81 -6.47 4.18 19.41
CA ALA A 81 -7.52 3.35 18.83
C ALA A 81 -7.15 1.86 18.73
N CYS A 82 -5.86 1.53 18.74
CA CYS A 82 -5.36 0.14 18.59
C CYS A 82 -4.47 -0.32 19.75
N GLU A 83 -4.52 0.38 20.89
CA GLU A 83 -3.64 0.12 22.04
C GLU A 83 -3.80 -1.30 22.59
N LYS A 84 -5.03 -1.83 22.59
CA LYS A 84 -5.34 -3.16 23.13
C LYS A 84 -4.69 -4.27 22.30
N GLU A 85 -4.73 -4.13 20.99
CA GLU A 85 -4.15 -5.06 20.01
C GLU A 85 -2.62 -4.96 20.10
N LEU A 86 -2.08 -3.75 20.07
CA LEU A 86 -0.63 -3.51 20.14
C LEU A 86 -0.02 -3.94 21.49
N LYS A 87 -0.74 -3.89 22.61
CA LYS A 87 -0.23 -4.42 23.89
C LYS A 87 0.01 -5.93 23.86
N LYS A 88 -0.76 -6.68 23.07
CA LYS A 88 -0.60 -8.14 22.92
C LYS A 88 0.56 -8.53 22.02
N GLY A 89 1.00 -7.61 21.16
CA GLY A 89 1.88 -7.93 20.04
C GLY A 89 1.07 -8.52 18.88
N VAL A 90 1.16 -7.90 17.71
CA VAL A 90 0.42 -8.32 16.51
C VAL A 90 1.31 -8.29 15.28
N GLY A 91 1.07 -9.21 14.35
CA GLY A 91 1.63 -9.15 13.01
C GLY A 91 0.90 -8.07 12.21
N VAL A 92 1.65 -7.17 11.56
CA VAL A 92 1.09 -6.08 10.75
C VAL A 92 1.76 -6.03 9.39
N ILE A 93 0.98 -6.11 8.31
CA ILE A 93 1.41 -5.80 6.95
C ILE A 93 1.23 -4.31 6.71
N SER A 94 2.29 -3.63 6.28
CA SER A 94 2.25 -2.20 5.98
C SER A 94 2.83 -1.90 4.61
N LEU A 95 2.26 -0.89 3.94
CA LEU A 95 2.94 -0.19 2.85
C LEU A 95 4.02 0.70 3.48
N THR A 96 5.28 0.36 3.27
CA THR A 96 6.41 1.03 3.95
C THR A 96 7.12 2.03 3.07
N ARG A 97 7.01 1.84 1.75
CA ARG A 97 7.61 2.72 0.77
C ARG A 97 6.76 2.80 -0.48
N LEU A 98 6.50 4.03 -0.89
CA LEU A 98 6.02 4.37 -2.20
C LEU A 98 6.94 5.46 -2.75
N GLN A 99 7.88 5.07 -3.62
CA GLN A 99 8.99 5.94 -4.01
C GLN A 99 9.18 5.95 -5.52
N LEU A 100 9.13 7.15 -6.12
CA LEU A 100 9.50 7.37 -7.50
C LEU A 100 11.01 7.67 -7.58
N GLU A 101 11.75 6.89 -8.36
CA GLU A 101 13.18 7.07 -8.60
C GLU A 101 13.47 7.09 -10.10
N LYS A 102 13.82 8.26 -10.64
CA LYS A 102 14.19 8.51 -12.05
C LYS A 102 13.17 7.93 -13.06
N THR A 103 13.28 6.64 -13.35
CA THR A 103 12.49 5.90 -14.35
C THR A 103 11.68 4.75 -13.73
N SER A 104 11.74 4.56 -12.42
CA SER A 104 11.10 3.45 -11.71
C SER A 104 10.23 3.93 -10.56
N LEU A 105 9.13 3.21 -10.31
CA LEU A 105 8.32 3.33 -9.11
C LEU A 105 8.54 2.09 -8.25
N LYS A 106 8.91 2.30 -6.99
CA LYS A 106 9.10 1.25 -6.01
C LYS A 106 7.93 1.23 -5.02
N ILE A 107 7.32 0.07 -4.88
CA ILE A 107 6.28 -0.22 -3.89
C ILE A 107 6.83 -1.28 -2.94
N THR A 108 7.00 -0.95 -1.66
CA THR A 108 7.50 -1.90 -0.66
C THR A 108 6.44 -2.20 0.37
N PHE A 109 6.16 -3.49 0.55
CA PHE A 109 5.41 -3.99 1.69
C PHE A 109 6.35 -4.65 2.68
N ALA A 110 6.04 -4.54 3.97
CA ALA A 110 6.72 -5.32 4.99
C ALA A 110 5.75 -5.81 6.05
N MET A 111 6.10 -6.95 6.63
CA MET A 111 5.46 -7.53 7.79
C MET A 111 6.29 -7.16 9.02
N TYR A 112 5.59 -6.65 10.02
CA TYR A 112 6.16 -6.27 11.30
C TYR A 112 5.52 -7.09 12.42
N ASN A 113 6.31 -7.42 13.43
CA ASN A 113 5.78 -7.66 14.76
C ASN A 113 5.69 -6.32 15.47
N ALA A 114 4.48 -5.81 15.66
CA ALA A 114 4.20 -4.52 16.28
C ALA A 114 3.69 -4.72 17.70
N LYS A 115 4.32 -4.06 18.67
CA LYS A 115 3.95 -4.12 20.08
C LYS A 115 4.18 -2.80 20.80
N ILE A 116 3.30 -2.45 21.72
CA ILE A 116 3.56 -1.34 22.66
C ILE A 116 4.34 -1.87 23.86
N GLU A 117 5.46 -1.23 24.17
CA GLU A 117 6.31 -1.54 25.32
C GLU A 117 6.57 -0.30 26.19
N GLY A 118 6.64 -0.50 27.51
CA GLY A 118 6.92 0.55 28.48
C GLY A 118 5.93 1.72 28.45
N LYS A 119 6.45 2.95 28.41
CA LYS A 119 5.68 4.22 28.42
C LYS A 119 5.03 4.53 27.06
N ASN A 120 4.29 3.57 26.50
CA ASN A 120 3.59 3.70 25.22
C ASN A 120 4.51 3.84 23.99
N HIS A 121 5.70 3.23 24.04
CA HIS A 121 6.59 3.19 22.88
C HIS A 121 6.17 2.06 21.94
N LEU A 122 5.88 2.40 20.69
CA LEU A 122 5.61 1.42 19.65
C LEU A 122 6.95 0.82 19.19
N HIS A 123 7.16 -0.46 19.49
CA HIS A 123 8.22 -1.26 18.94
C HIS A 123 7.69 -1.99 17.70
N MET A 124 8.40 -1.86 16.57
CA MET A 124 8.16 -2.63 15.36
C MET A 124 9.43 -3.37 14.97
N ALA A 125 9.37 -4.69 14.90
CA ALA A 125 10.45 -5.52 14.38
C ALA A 125 10.06 -6.02 12.99
N VAL A 126 10.89 -5.76 11.97
CA VAL A 126 10.67 -6.25 10.60
C VAL A 126 10.87 -7.75 10.60
N VAL A 127 9.89 -8.50 10.10
CA VAL A 127 9.98 -9.93 9.86
C VAL A 127 10.48 -10.16 8.45
N GLU A 128 9.71 -9.71 7.47
CA GLU A 128 10.09 -9.74 6.06
C GLU A 128 9.55 -8.54 5.31
N SER A 129 10.06 -8.32 4.11
CA SER A 129 9.69 -7.25 3.20
C SER A 129 9.81 -7.68 1.75
N THR A 130 9.02 -7.07 0.89
CA THR A 130 9.10 -7.27 -0.56
C THR A 130 8.93 -5.93 -1.25
N THR A 131 9.86 -5.62 -2.14
CA THR A 131 9.84 -4.41 -2.98
C THR A 131 9.55 -4.78 -4.42
N PHE A 132 8.49 -4.22 -4.96
CA PHE A 132 8.10 -4.33 -6.36
C PHE A 132 8.59 -3.10 -7.10
N VAL A 133 9.37 -3.32 -8.15
CA VAL A 133 9.96 -2.25 -8.98
C VAL A 133 9.23 -2.24 -10.31
N TYR A 134 8.55 -1.15 -10.57
CA TYR A 134 7.84 -0.90 -11.83
C TYR A 134 8.60 0.11 -12.67
N ILE A 135 8.56 -0.06 -13.99
CA ILE A 135 9.07 0.91 -14.97
C ILE A 135 7.95 1.38 -15.88
N TYR A 136 7.98 2.65 -16.28
CA TYR A 136 7.01 3.16 -17.22
C TYR A 136 7.41 2.79 -18.65
N SER A 137 6.52 2.14 -19.40
CA SER A 137 6.67 1.90 -20.82
C SER A 137 5.95 3.00 -21.60
N CYS A 138 6.71 3.79 -22.36
CA CYS A 138 6.13 4.80 -23.25
C CYS A 138 5.30 4.16 -24.38
N GLU A 139 5.71 2.99 -24.88
CA GLU A 139 5.00 2.27 -25.95
C GLU A 139 3.62 1.78 -25.49
N LYS A 140 3.53 1.28 -24.25
CA LYS A 140 2.28 0.75 -23.69
C LYS A 140 1.52 1.75 -22.84
N GLU A 141 2.01 2.98 -22.73
CA GLU A 141 1.51 4.04 -21.85
C GLU A 141 1.13 3.54 -20.44
N SER A 142 1.97 2.66 -19.89
CA SER A 142 1.66 1.92 -18.66
C SER A 142 2.89 1.54 -17.84
N TRP A 143 2.69 1.42 -16.52
CA TRP A 143 3.70 0.87 -15.62
C TRP A 143 3.73 -0.66 -15.70
N ILE A 144 4.92 -1.21 -15.87
CA ILE A 144 5.17 -2.64 -15.99
C ILE A 144 6.03 -3.08 -14.81
N LEU A 145 5.61 -4.14 -14.12
CA LEU A 145 6.42 -4.77 -13.08
C LEU A 145 7.68 -5.36 -13.72
N GLN A 146 8.84 -4.82 -13.35
CA GLN A 146 10.14 -5.26 -13.88
C GLN A 146 10.80 -6.27 -12.95
N GLU A 147 10.75 -6.02 -11.64
CA GLU A 147 11.52 -6.78 -10.67
C GLU A 147 10.78 -6.87 -9.34
N THR A 148 10.93 -8.01 -8.65
CA THR A 148 10.49 -8.20 -7.26
C THR A 148 11.69 -8.55 -6.41
N LYS A 149 11.99 -7.71 -5.41
CA LYS A 149 13.12 -7.88 -4.47
C LYS A 149 12.60 -8.29 -3.12
N TYR A 150 13.10 -9.39 -2.59
CA TYR A 150 12.80 -9.84 -1.24
C TYR A 150 13.86 -9.33 -0.27
N GLY A 151 13.43 -8.91 0.92
CA GLY A 151 14.31 -8.49 2.00
C GLY A 151 13.73 -8.90 3.34
N GLY A 152 14.54 -8.97 4.39
CA GLY A 152 14.13 -9.50 5.69
C GLY A 152 15.31 -10.17 6.38
N VAL A 153 15.10 -10.58 7.63
CA VAL A 153 16.10 -11.32 8.43
C VAL A 153 15.88 -12.82 8.21
#